data_AF-A0A2R6C966-F1
#
_entry.id   AF-A0A2R6C966-F1
#
_cell.length_a   1.000
_cell.length_b   1.000
_cell.length_c   1.000
_cell.angle_alpha   90.00
_cell.angle_beta   90.00
_cell.angle_gamma   90.00
#
_symmetry.space_group_name_H-M   'P 1'
#
loop_
_entity.id
_entity.type
_entity.pdbx_description
1 polymer ?
#
loop_
_entity_poly.entity_id
_entity_poly.type
_entity_poly.pdbx_seq_one_letter_code
_entity_poly.pdbx_strand_id
1 'polypeptide(L)'
;MEAKLSIIVSFILGLALGYLLLLSGIWYLVILGGAIVGLLISGRWLHQFLTLFVAGVASTLIYTYPLFRDGLPKLMYVVGVIAGINGNILLLLMMVISGAMSGAGGLIGSSIREAVRGRGRTTHIVGGHEPEAHT
;
A
#
# COMPACT_ATOMS: atom_id res chain seq x y z
N MET A 1 7.19 1.58 22.82
CA MET A 1 7.55 2.69 21.89
C MET A 1 7.69 2.23 20.44
N GLU A 2 8.16 1.00 20.19
CA GLU A 2 8.46 0.50 18.83
C GLU A 2 7.26 0.47 17.87
N ALA A 3 6.05 0.18 18.36
CA ALA A 3 4.84 0.13 17.52
C ALA A 3 4.48 1.50 16.91
N LYS A 4 4.67 2.61 17.65
CA LYS A 4 4.37 3.96 17.16
C LYS A 4 5.37 4.39 16.07
N LEU A 5 6.65 4.04 16.25
CA LEU A 5 7.69 4.31 15.27
C LEU A 5 7.43 3.56 13.95
N SER A 6 7.08 2.28 14.04
CA SER A 6 6.72 1.44 12.89
C SER A 6 5.56 2.02 12.07
N ILE A 7 4.54 2.56 12.74
CA ILE A 7 3.39 3.22 12.12
C ILE A 7 3.82 4.48 11.36
N ILE A 8 4.60 5.35 12.01
CA ILE A 8 5.05 6.61 11.42
C ILE A 8 5.93 6.35 10.20
N VAL A 9 6.86 5.39 10.30
CA VAL A 9 7.75 5.02 9.21
C VAL A 9 6.96 4.42 8.04
N SER A 10 5.99 3.54 8.30
CA SER A 10 5.10 2.98 7.27
C SER A 10 4.31 4.07 6.55
N PHE A 11 3.80 5.04 7.31
CA PHE A 11 3.05 6.15 6.76
C PHE A 11 3.91 7.03 5.85
N ILE A 12 5.10 7.44 6.31
CA ILE A 12 6.01 8.29 5.54
C ILE A 12 6.49 7.56 4.27
N LEU A 13 6.89 6.30 4.37
CA LEU A 13 7.29 5.52 3.19
C LEU A 13 6.12 5.31 2.23
N GLY A 14 4.94 4.93 2.74
CA GLY A 14 3.75 4.72 1.92
C GLY A 14 3.36 5.99 1.16
N LEU A 15 3.47 7.15 1.82
CA LEU A 15 3.18 8.45 1.21
C LEU A 15 4.23 8.81 0.16
N ALA A 16 5.51 8.64 0.45
CA ALA A 16 6.60 8.94 -0.48
C ALA A 16 6.56 8.02 -1.71
N LEU A 17 6.45 6.70 -1.52
CA LEU A 17 6.32 5.74 -2.63
C LEU A 17 5.03 5.95 -3.41
N GLY A 18 3.89 6.16 -2.73
CA GLY A 18 2.62 6.44 -3.38
C GLY A 18 2.71 7.68 -4.27
N TYR A 19 3.29 8.77 -3.77
CA TYR A 19 3.49 9.99 -4.54
C TYR A 19 4.44 9.80 -5.73
N LEU A 20 5.59 9.15 -5.53
CA LEU A 20 6.56 8.89 -6.61
C LEU A 20 5.97 8.01 -7.71
N LEU A 21 5.16 7.00 -7.37
CA LEU A 21 4.53 6.12 -8.34
C LEU A 21 3.37 6.82 -9.08
N LEU A 22 2.67 7.74 -8.43
CA LEU A 22 1.68 8.58 -9.10
C LEU A 22 2.30 9.51 -10.14
N LEU A 23 3.53 10.00 -9.90
CA LEU A 23 4.27 10.82 -10.87
C LEU A 23 4.59 10.06 -12.17
N SER A 24 4.66 8.72 -12.14
CA SER A 24 4.89 7.94 -13.36
C SER A 24 3.66 7.91 -14.29
N GLY A 25 2.53 8.46 -13.85
CA GLY A 25 1.27 8.48 -14.59
C GLY A 25 0.48 7.17 -14.57
N ILE A 26 1.01 6.11 -13.95
CA ILE A 26 0.35 4.81 -13.87
C ILE A 26 -0.28 4.64 -12.49
N TRP A 27 -1.57 4.95 -12.37
CA TRP A 27 -2.31 4.98 -11.11
C TRP A 27 -2.27 3.63 -10.34
N TYR A 28 -2.29 2.50 -11.05
CA TYR A 28 -2.28 1.17 -10.44
C TYR A 28 -0.96 0.80 -9.73
N LEU A 29 0.14 1.50 -10.03
CA LEU A 29 1.42 1.22 -9.36
C LEU A 29 1.39 1.55 -7.87
N VAL A 30 0.43 2.33 -7.39
CA VAL A 30 0.23 2.61 -5.95
C VAL A 30 0.10 1.33 -5.13
N ILE A 31 -0.43 0.24 -5.72
CA ILE A 31 -0.48 -1.09 -5.09
C ILE A 31 0.93 -1.61 -4.78
N LEU A 32 1.88 -1.44 -5.70
CA LEU A 32 3.27 -1.87 -5.49
C LEU A 32 3.95 -1.05 -4.39
N GLY A 33 3.67 0.25 -4.34
CA GLY A 33 4.13 1.11 -3.24
C GLY A 33 3.68 0.57 -1.88
N GLY A 34 2.39 0.24 -1.77
CA GLY A 34 1.85 -0.43 -0.60
C GLY A 34 2.54 -1.76 -0.29
N ALA A 35 2.72 -2.61 -1.31
CA ALA A 35 3.33 -3.93 -1.16
C ALA A 35 4.78 -3.89 -0.69
N ILE A 36 5.58 -2.97 -1.21
CA ILE A 36 6.98 -2.79 -0.78
C ILE A 36 7.02 -2.40 0.70
N VAL A 37 6.16 -1.48 1.13
CA VAL A 37 6.12 -1.06 2.55
C VAL A 37 5.60 -2.18 3.45
N GLY A 38 4.60 -2.94 2.99
CA GLY A 38 4.08 -4.11 3.68
C GLY A 38 5.13 -5.21 3.88
N LEU A 39 6.04 -5.36 2.92
CA LEU A 39 7.14 -6.33 2.97
C LEU A 39 8.27 -5.89 3.92
N LEU A 40 8.52 -4.59 4.03
CA LEU A 40 9.58 -4.02 4.87
C LEU A 40 9.21 -3.97 6.35
N ILE A 41 7.95 -3.67 6.68
CA ILE A 41 7.54 -3.37 8.06
C ILE A 41 6.66 -4.49 8.61
N SER A 42 6.85 -4.88 9.88
CA SER A 42 5.99 -5.87 10.56
C SER A 42 4.98 -5.12 11.41
N GLY A 43 3.70 -5.33 11.12
CA GLY A 43 2.59 -4.83 11.92
C GLY A 43 1.44 -5.82 11.94
N ARG A 44 0.44 -5.54 12.77
CA ARG A 44 -0.85 -6.25 12.70
C ARG A 44 -1.49 -5.88 11.36
N TRP A 45 -2.06 -6.87 10.66
CA TRP A 45 -2.64 -6.73 9.33
C TRP A 45 -3.58 -5.52 9.21
N LEU A 46 -4.50 -5.37 10.16
CA LEU A 46 -5.44 -4.25 10.19
C LEU A 46 -4.73 -2.89 10.32
N HIS A 47 -3.68 -2.81 11.14
CA HIS A 47 -2.96 -1.55 11.35
C HIS A 47 -2.18 -1.16 10.09
N GLN A 48 -1.53 -2.13 9.44
CA GLN A 48 -0.83 -1.89 8.17
C GLN A 48 -1.77 -1.40 7.08
N PHE A 49 -2.92 -2.08 6.91
CA PHE A 49 -3.93 -1.67 5.96
C PHE A 49 -4.37 -0.23 6.19
N LEU A 50 -4.77 0.13 7.42
CA LEU A 50 -5.22 1.48 7.73
C LEU A 50 -4.11 2.53 7.49
N THR A 51 -2.88 2.25 7.92
CA THR A 51 -1.78 3.22 7.73
C THR A 51 -1.49 3.48 6.25
N LEU A 52 -1.47 2.42 5.43
CA LEU A 52 -1.20 2.53 4.01
C LEU A 52 -2.41 3.05 3.23
N PHE A 53 -3.63 2.77 3.71
CA PHE A 53 -4.85 3.38 3.20
C PHE A 53 -4.79 4.90 3.33
N VAL A 54 -4.51 5.39 4.54
CA VAL A 54 -4.44 6.84 4.78
C VAL A 54 -3.26 7.46 4.03
N ALA A 55 -2.12 6.77 3.94
CA ALA A 55 -0.98 7.22 3.13
C ALA A 55 -1.30 7.27 1.63
N GLY A 56 -2.05 6.30 1.11
CA GLY A 56 -2.54 6.27 -0.27
C GLY A 56 -3.52 7.40 -0.57
N VAL A 57 -4.48 7.66 0.34
CA VAL A 57 -5.37 8.81 0.22
C VAL A 57 -4.56 10.12 0.23
N ALA A 58 -3.65 10.29 1.19
CA ALA A 58 -2.86 11.50 1.35
C ALA A 58 -1.95 11.77 0.14
N SER A 59 -1.27 10.74 -0.38
CA SER A 59 -0.42 10.86 -1.57
C SER A 59 -1.22 11.23 -2.81
N THR A 60 -2.39 10.61 -3.02
CA THR A 60 -3.31 11.01 -4.09
C THR A 60 -3.75 12.46 -3.93
N LEU A 61 -4.07 12.91 -2.71
CA LEU A 61 -4.50 14.27 -2.43
C LEU A 61 -3.40 15.30 -2.74
N ILE A 62 -2.16 15.00 -2.34
CA ILE A 62 -0.99 15.83 -2.65
C ILE A 62 -0.75 15.90 -4.16
N TYR A 63 -0.84 14.77 -4.86
CA TYR A 63 -0.68 14.70 -6.31
C TYR A 63 -1.79 15.45 -7.07
N THR A 64 -3.04 15.34 -6.62
CA THR A 64 -4.18 16.03 -7.28
C THR A 64 -4.32 17.49 -6.88
N TYR A 65 -3.66 17.97 -5.82
CA TYR A 65 -3.72 19.37 -5.38
C TYR A 65 -3.38 20.40 -6.48
N PRO A 66 -2.27 20.29 -7.25
CA PRO A 66 -2.02 21.20 -8.37
C PRO A 66 -3.10 21.08 -9.46
N LEU A 67 -3.48 19.86 -9.83
CA LEU A 67 -4.54 19.61 -10.83
C LEU A 67 -5.90 20.21 -10.42
N PHE A 68 -6.19 20.26 -9.11
CA PHE A 68 -7.40 20.89 -8.57
C PHE A 68 -7.49 22.37 -8.94
N ARG A 69 -6.35 23.08 -9.02
CA ARG A 69 -6.29 24.48 -9.45
C ARG A 69 -6.40 24.61 -10.97
N ASP A 70 -5.88 23.63 -11.71
CA ASP A 70 -5.77 23.69 -13.17
C ASP A 70 -7.03 23.21 -13.91
N GLY A 71 -7.99 22.59 -13.22
CA GLY A 71 -9.30 22.25 -13.80
C GLY A 71 -9.80 20.82 -13.56
N LEU A 72 -9.19 20.06 -12.66
CA LEU A 72 -9.67 18.73 -12.25
C LEU A 72 -11.18 18.68 -11.96
N PRO A 73 -11.81 19.67 -11.27
CA PRO A 73 -13.25 19.62 -11.01
C PRO A 73 -14.09 19.66 -12.29
N LYS A 74 -13.65 20.40 -13.32
CA LYS A 74 -14.33 20.41 -14.63
C LYS A 74 -14.19 19.06 -15.33
N LEU A 75 -12.99 18.47 -15.31
CA LEU A 75 -12.77 17.14 -15.87
C LEU A 75 -13.66 16.10 -15.20
N MET A 76 -13.67 16.10 -13.86
CA MET A 76 -14.46 15.16 -13.05
C MET A 76 -15.96 15.39 -13.21
N TYR A 77 -16.41 16.63 -13.43
CA TYR A 77 -17.78 16.93 -13.81
C TYR A 77 -18.14 16.31 -15.15
N VAL A 78 -17.32 16.48 -16.19
CA VAL A 78 -17.57 15.91 -17.52
C VAL A 78 -17.61 14.37 -17.45
N VAL A 79 -16.61 13.75 -16.83
CA VAL A 79 -16.56 12.29 -16.67
C VAL A 79 -17.72 11.81 -15.79
N GLY A 80 -18.05 12.54 -14.73
CA GLY A 80 -19.20 12.24 -13.87
C GLY A 80 -20.51 12.23 -14.65
N VAL A 81 -20.77 13.26 -15.46
CA VAL A 81 -21.97 13.33 -16.31
C VAL A 81 -22.05 12.16 -17.28
N ILE A 82 -20.93 11.77 -17.90
CA ILE A 82 -20.87 10.60 -18.79
C ILE A 82 -21.17 9.30 -18.03
N ALA A 83 -20.64 9.16 -16.81
CA ALA A 83 -20.87 8.00 -15.95
C ALA A 83 -22.22 8.03 -15.23
N GLY A 84 -23.03 9.10 -15.39
CA GLY A 84 -24.30 9.29 -14.70
C GLY A 84 -24.18 9.56 -13.19
N ILE A 85 -23.01 10.00 -12.72
CA ILE A 85 -22.72 10.26 -11.30
C ILE A 85 -22.17 11.66 -11.07
N ASN A 86 -22.36 12.20 -9.87
CA ASN A 86 -21.82 13.52 -9.53
C ASN A 86 -20.28 13.50 -9.57
N GLY A 87 -19.64 14.46 -10.25
CA GLY A 87 -18.18 14.53 -10.35
C GLY A 87 -17.46 14.60 -9.00
N ASN A 88 -18.09 15.15 -7.96
CA ASN A 88 -17.55 15.12 -6.59
C ASN A 88 -17.54 13.70 -6.00
N ILE A 89 -18.53 12.87 -6.33
CA ILE A 89 -18.57 11.45 -5.93
C ILE A 89 -17.45 10.69 -6.65
N LEU A 90 -17.21 10.99 -7.93
CA LEU A 90 -16.13 10.40 -8.70
C LEU A 90 -14.75 10.70 -8.07
N LEU A 91 -14.53 11.93 -7.61
CA LEU A 91 -13.32 12.33 -6.88
C LEU A 91 -13.16 11.58 -5.56
N LEU A 92 -14.23 11.48 -4.77
CA LEU A 92 -14.20 10.72 -3.52
C LEU A 92 -13.90 9.24 -3.78
N LEU A 93 -14.52 8.64 -4.80
CA LEU A 93 -14.25 7.27 -5.21
C LEU A 93 -12.78 7.09 -5.61
N MET A 94 -12.21 8.00 -6.40
CA MET A 94 -10.79 7.95 -6.78
C MET A 94 -9.88 7.95 -5.54
N MET A 95 -10.16 8.81 -4.55
CA MET A 95 -9.38 8.86 -3.31
C MET A 95 -9.51 7.57 -2.51
N VAL A 96 -10.73 7.07 -2.33
CA VAL A 96 -11.01 5.82 -1.60
C VAL A 96 -10.36 4.62 -2.28
N ILE A 97 -10.47 4.52 -3.60
CA ILE A 97 -9.86 3.43 -4.37
C ILE A 97 -8.33 3.50 -4.29
N SER A 98 -7.73 4.69 -4.36
CA SER A 98 -6.28 4.87 -4.18
C SER A 98 -5.81 4.39 -2.80
N GLY A 99 -6.52 4.78 -1.74
CA GLY A 99 -6.27 4.29 -0.40
C GLY A 99 -6.41 2.76 -0.32
N ALA A 100 -7.50 2.22 -0.85
CA ALA A 100 -7.76 0.78 -0.83
C ALA A 100 -6.69 0.00 -1.57
N MET A 101 -6.23 0.49 -2.73
CA MET A 101 -5.14 -0.11 -3.51
C MET A 101 -3.82 -0.12 -2.74
N SER A 102 -3.45 1.00 -2.10
CA SER A 102 -2.25 1.07 -1.27
C SER A 102 -2.34 0.15 -0.05
N GLY A 103 -3.48 0.14 0.62
CA GLY A 103 -3.75 -0.75 1.75
C GLY A 103 -3.70 -2.23 1.37
N ALA A 104 -4.33 -2.61 0.26
CA ALA A 104 -4.34 -3.96 -0.27
C ALA A 104 -2.93 -4.41 -0.67
N GLY A 105 -2.16 -3.54 -1.33
CA GLY A 105 -0.73 -3.76 -1.58
C GLY A 105 0.00 -4.11 -0.29
N GLY A 106 -0.19 -3.30 0.77
CA GLY A 106 0.36 -3.54 2.10
C GLY A 106 0.11 -4.94 2.65
N LEU A 107 -1.14 -5.40 2.55
CA LEU A 107 -1.53 -6.75 3.00
C LEU A 107 -0.87 -7.85 2.17
N ILE A 108 -0.75 -7.66 0.86
CA ILE A 108 -0.04 -8.60 -0.03
C ILE A 108 1.43 -8.69 0.38
N GLY A 109 2.08 -7.54 0.59
CA GLY A 109 3.48 -7.46 1.03
C GLY A 109 3.73 -8.15 2.37
N SER A 110 2.84 -7.94 3.36
CA SER A 110 2.96 -8.58 4.67
C SER A 110 2.74 -10.09 4.59
N SER A 111 1.78 -10.54 3.79
CA SER A 111 1.49 -11.97 3.57
C SER A 111 2.68 -12.70 2.94
N ILE A 112 3.29 -12.11 1.91
CA ILE A 112 4.47 -12.68 1.25
C ILE A 112 5.62 -12.81 2.25
N ARG A 113 5.85 -11.78 3.07
CA ARG A 113 6.90 -11.80 4.09
C ARG A 113 6.69 -12.90 5.12
N GLU A 114 5.45 -13.10 5.58
CA GLU A 114 5.11 -14.18 6.52
C GLU A 114 5.36 -15.56 5.89
N ALA A 115 4.97 -15.75 4.63
CA ALA A 115 5.23 -17.00 3.90
C ALA A 115 6.73 -17.30 3.75
N VAL A 116 7.54 -16.28 3.44
CA VAL A 116 9.00 -16.40 3.32
C VAL A 116 9.64 -16.72 4.69
N ARG A 117 9.22 -16.05 5.76
CA ARG A 117 9.70 -16.33 7.13
C ARG A 117 9.29 -17.71 7.63
N GLY A 118 8.09 -18.18 7.28
CA GLY A 118 7.62 -19.53 7.59
C GLY A 118 8.47 -20.62 6.92
N ARG A 119 8.88 -20.41 5.66
CA ARG A 119 9.80 -21.31 4.93
C ARG A 119 11.19 -21.39 5.56
N GLY A 120 11.73 -20.28 6.06
CA GLY A 120 13.05 -20.27 6.70
C GLY A 120 13.11 -21.04 8.03
N ARG A 121 11.96 -21.27 8.69
CA ARG A 121 11.88 -22.07 9.93
C ARG A 121 11.85 -23.57 9.67
N THR A 122 11.23 -24.02 8.58
CA THR A 122 11.16 -25.46 8.25
C THR A 122 12.49 -26.00 7.71
N THR A 123 13.27 -25.20 6.99
CA THR A 123 14.62 -25.61 6.54
C THR A 123 15.60 -25.80 7.70
N HIS A 124 15.41 -25.09 8.82
CA HIS A 124 16.27 -25.23 10.00
C HIS A 124 15.98 -26.49 10.83
N ILE A 125 14.80 -27.10 10.67
CA ILE A 125 14.42 -28.35 11.36
C ILE A 125 14.87 -29.58 10.53
N VAL A 126 14.90 -29.48 9.20
CA VAL A 126 15.28 -30.59 8.32
C VAL A 126 16.80 -30.79 8.21
N GLY A 127 17.62 -29.79 8.59
CA GLY A 127 19.08 -29.92 8.63
C GLY A 127 19.65 -30.60 9.90
N GLY A 128 18.79 -31.06 10.83
CA GLY A 128 19.19 -31.59 12.14
C GLY A 128 19.11 -33.12 12.30
N HIS A 129 19.14 -33.88 11.20
CA HIS A 129 19.23 -35.34 11.24
C HIS A 129 20.50 -35.80 10.52
N GLU A 130 21.65 -35.64 11.18
CA GLU A 130 22.77 -36.53 10.95
C GLU A 130 22.44 -37.89 11.61
N PRO A 131 22.49 -39.03 10.89
CA PRO A 131 22.36 -40.32 11.50
C PRO A 131 23.68 -40.66 12.19
N GLU A 132 23.67 -40.71 13.53
CA GLU A 132 24.73 -41.35 14.31
C GLU A 132 24.76 -42.83 13.93
N ALA A 133 25.72 -43.19 13.06
CA ALA A 133 26.03 -44.57 12.75
C ALA A 133 26.74 -45.18 13.96
N HIS A 134 25.98 -45.99 14.70
CA HIS A 134 26.48 -46.92 15.71
C HIS A 134 27.66 -47.74 15.19
N THR A 135 28.76 -47.72 15.95
CA THR A 135 29.85 -48.71 15.92
C THR A 135 29.68 -49.67 17.09
#